data_AF-A0A958F2T7-F1
#
_entry.id   AF-A0A958F2T7-F1
#
_cell.length_a   1.000
_cell.length_b   1.000
_cell.length_c   1.000
_cell.angle_alpha   90.00
_cell.angle_beta   90.00
_cell.angle_gamma   90.00
#
_symmetry.space_group_name_H-M   'P 1'
#
loop_
_entity.id
_entity.type
_entity.pdbx_description
1 polymer ?
#
loop_
_entity_poly.entity_id
_entity_poly.type
_entity_poly.pdbx_seq_one_letter_code
_entity_poly.pdbx_strand_id
1 'polypeptide(L)'
;KAQVHAGGRGKAGGVAIVSGKQEVTEAVQRMVGTRLVTYQTDENGQPVNQVLIEEPSDIDRELYLGAVIDRASRRIVFMASTEGGVEIEKVAEQTPEKILRATVDPLLGILPYQVREMVFGLGLDKAQGKQFASILQALSKMFVECDLSLLEVNPLITTKQGNLMCLD
;
A
#
# COMPACT_ATOMS: atom_id res chain seq x y z
N LYS A 1 -8.82 -7.20 10.59
CA LYS A 1 -7.39 -6.79 10.53
C LYS A 1 -7.01 -6.05 11.81
N ALA A 2 -6.08 -6.57 12.62
CA ALA A 2 -5.55 -5.87 13.79
C ALA A 2 -4.96 -4.50 13.41
N GLN A 3 -5.27 -3.47 14.19
CA GLN A 3 -4.79 -2.10 13.97
C GLN A 3 -3.62 -1.81 14.91
N VAL A 4 -2.40 -1.92 14.39
CA VAL A 4 -1.14 -1.62 15.10
C VAL A 4 -0.22 -0.85 14.16
N HIS A 5 0.71 -0.07 14.70
CA HIS A 5 1.71 0.69 13.94
C HIS A 5 2.92 -0.19 13.60
N ALA A 6 2.66 -1.30 12.92
CA ALA A 6 3.67 -2.23 12.42
C ALA A 6 3.12 -3.02 11.22
N GLY A 7 3.96 -3.21 10.22
CA GLY A 7 3.72 -4.12 9.09
C GLY A 7 3.87 -5.59 9.49
N GLY A 8 3.65 -6.49 8.52
CA GLY A 8 3.78 -7.95 8.74
C GLY A 8 2.64 -8.59 9.52
N ARG A 9 1.53 -7.87 9.74
CA ARG A 9 0.37 -8.31 10.52
C ARG A 9 -0.21 -9.63 10.03
N GLY A 10 -0.29 -9.83 8.71
CA GLY A 10 -0.82 -11.08 8.14
C GLY A 10 0.00 -12.31 8.53
N LYS A 11 1.33 -12.23 8.43
CA LYS A 11 2.25 -13.32 8.84
C LYS A 11 2.19 -13.61 10.34
N ALA A 12 1.86 -12.60 11.15
CA ALA A 12 1.69 -12.71 12.60
C ALA A 12 0.28 -13.16 13.03
N GLY A 13 -0.62 -13.48 12.10
CA GLY A 13 -2.00 -13.86 12.42
C GLY A 13 -2.94 -12.71 12.78
N GLY A 14 -2.51 -11.45 12.58
CA GLY A 14 -3.31 -10.24 12.77
C GLY A 14 -4.29 -9.94 11.62
N VAL A 15 -4.30 -10.76 10.56
CA VAL A 15 -5.26 -10.67 9.45
C VAL A 15 -5.91 -12.04 9.28
N ALA A 16 -7.24 -12.08 9.21
CA ALA A 16 -8.01 -13.30 9.03
C ALA A 16 -9.16 -13.04 8.05
N ILE A 17 -9.38 -13.99 7.14
CA ILE A 17 -10.58 -14.05 6.30
C ILE A 17 -11.55 -15.00 7.01
N VAL A 18 -12.77 -14.54 7.22
CA VAL A 18 -13.80 -15.23 8.01
C VAL A 18 -15.15 -15.15 7.30
N SER A 19 -15.99 -16.15 7.52
CA SER A 19 -17.32 -16.27 6.92
C SER A 19 -18.40 -16.25 7.99
N GLY A 20 -19.25 -15.22 7.95
CA GLY A 20 -20.40 -15.10 8.84
C GLY A 20 -20.08 -14.50 10.22
N LYS A 21 -21.15 -14.09 10.92
CA LYS A 21 -21.06 -13.28 12.15
C LYS A 21 -20.33 -13.98 13.30
N GLN A 22 -20.48 -15.29 13.39
CA GLN A 22 -19.86 -16.07 14.46
C GLN A 22 -18.33 -16.07 14.33
N GLU A 23 -17.81 -16.42 13.16
CA GLU A 23 -16.36 -16.43 12.92
C GLU A 23 -15.74 -15.04 13.04
N VAL A 24 -16.47 -13.98 12.64
CA VAL A 24 -16.07 -12.60 12.90
C VAL A 24 -15.90 -12.36 14.40
N THR A 25 -16.88 -12.75 15.21
CA THR A 25 -16.83 -12.57 16.67
C THR A 25 -15.63 -13.30 17.29
N GLU A 26 -15.41 -14.55 16.88
CA GLU A 26 -14.29 -15.37 17.35
C GLU A 26 -12.93 -14.78 16.93
N ALA A 27 -12.81 -14.24 15.71
CA ALA A 27 -11.60 -13.56 15.27
C ALA A 27 -11.33 -12.28 16.06
N VAL A 28 -12.36 -11.46 16.31
CA VAL A 28 -12.22 -10.23 17.12
C VAL A 28 -11.79 -10.56 18.55
N GLN A 29 -12.42 -11.56 19.19
CA GLN A 29 -12.09 -11.96 20.57
C GLN A 29 -10.65 -12.49 20.72
N ARG A 30 -10.11 -13.16 19.68
CA ARG A 30 -8.72 -13.61 19.67
C ARG A 30 -7.71 -12.47 19.47
N MET A 31 -8.13 -11.34 18.91
CA MET A 31 -7.25 -10.22 18.60
C MET A 31 -7.30 -9.13 19.67
N VAL A 32 -8.48 -8.60 19.97
CA VAL A 32 -8.63 -7.42 20.84
C VAL A 32 -8.20 -7.74 22.27
N GLY A 33 -7.37 -6.87 22.84
CA GLY A 33 -6.80 -7.03 24.18
C GLY A 33 -5.53 -7.90 24.23
N THR A 34 -5.10 -8.44 23.09
CA THR A 34 -3.81 -9.14 22.97
C THR A 34 -2.70 -8.20 22.51
N ARG A 35 -1.48 -8.73 22.39
CA ARG A 35 -0.34 -8.02 21.79
C ARG A 35 0.08 -8.77 20.53
N LEU A 36 0.28 -8.04 19.43
CA LEU A 36 0.73 -8.59 18.16
C LEU A 36 2.23 -8.36 18.00
N VAL A 37 2.99 -9.45 17.97
CA VAL A 37 4.42 -9.43 17.63
C VAL A 37 4.56 -9.64 16.12
N THR A 38 5.24 -8.72 15.44
CA THR A 38 5.60 -8.86 14.03
C THR A 38 7.11 -8.75 13.87
N TYR A 39 7.65 -8.99 12.67
CA TYR A 39 9.08 -8.81 12.41
C TYR A 39 9.54 -7.34 12.55
N GLN A 40 8.60 -6.38 12.62
CA GLN A 40 8.86 -4.95 12.79
C GLN A 40 8.59 -4.45 14.22
N THR A 41 8.20 -5.33 15.15
CA THR A 41 8.01 -4.97 16.57
C THR A 41 9.17 -5.50 17.41
N ASP A 42 9.24 -5.05 18.66
CA ASP A 42 10.05 -5.72 19.68
C ASP A 42 9.42 -7.08 20.09
N GLU A 43 10.07 -7.76 21.02
CA GLU A 43 9.59 -9.02 21.60
C GLU A 43 8.25 -8.89 22.35
N ASN A 44 7.91 -7.67 22.78
CA ASN A 44 6.65 -7.39 23.47
C ASN A 44 5.49 -7.18 22.49
N GLY A 45 5.76 -6.83 21.23
CA GLY A 45 4.73 -6.54 20.23
C GLY A 45 3.97 -5.24 20.52
N GLN A 46 2.91 -4.99 19.77
CA GLN A 46 2.02 -3.84 19.98
C GLN A 46 0.62 -4.25 20.47
N PRO A 47 -0.01 -3.47 21.36
CA PRO A 47 -1.35 -3.77 21.86
C PRO A 47 -2.39 -3.64 20.75
N VAL A 48 -3.23 -4.66 20.60
CA VAL A 48 -4.34 -4.65 19.65
C VAL A 48 -5.60 -4.15 20.36
N ASN A 49 -5.87 -2.86 20.23
CA ASN A 49 -7.05 -2.23 20.83
C ASN A 49 -8.24 -2.13 19.88
N GLN A 50 -7.97 -2.24 18.57
CA GLN A 50 -8.96 -2.06 17.52
C GLN A 50 -8.69 -3.05 16.38
N VAL A 51 -9.77 -3.41 15.69
CA VAL A 51 -9.74 -4.25 14.49
C VAL A 51 -10.57 -3.58 13.41
N LEU A 52 -10.06 -3.60 12.18
CA LEU A 52 -10.81 -3.22 10.98
C LEU A 52 -11.53 -4.45 10.44
N ILE A 53 -12.85 -4.31 10.24
CA ILE A 53 -13.69 -5.32 9.58
C ILE A 53 -14.16 -4.70 8.27
N GLU A 54 -13.88 -5.39 7.18
CA GLU A 54 -14.15 -4.93 5.82
C GLU A 54 -14.50 -6.11 4.93
N GLU A 55 -15.06 -5.83 3.76
CA GLU A 55 -15.38 -6.84 2.75
C GLU A 55 -14.08 -7.36 2.09
N PRO A 56 -13.92 -8.69 1.93
CA PRO A 56 -12.80 -9.24 1.17
C PRO A 56 -12.83 -8.74 -0.28
N SER A 57 -11.66 -8.41 -0.82
CA SER A 57 -11.55 -7.95 -2.20
C SER A 57 -11.24 -9.08 -3.16
N ASP A 58 -11.86 -9.08 -4.33
CA ASP A 58 -11.56 -10.01 -5.43
C ASP A 58 -10.25 -9.62 -6.14
N ILE A 59 -9.11 -9.93 -5.53
CA ILE A 59 -7.79 -9.55 -6.04
C ILE A 59 -7.49 -10.32 -7.35
N ASP A 60 -7.03 -9.59 -8.36
CA ASP A 60 -6.48 -10.10 -9.61
C ASP A 60 -4.94 -9.95 -9.63
N ARG A 61 -4.43 -8.74 -9.33
CA ARG A 61 -2.99 -8.47 -9.18
C ARG A 61 -2.75 -7.57 -7.98
N GLU A 62 -1.58 -7.72 -7.37
CA GLU A 62 -1.08 -6.85 -6.31
C GLU A 62 0.06 -5.99 -6.86
N LEU A 63 -0.05 -4.67 -6.72
CA LEU A 63 0.95 -3.70 -7.11
C LEU A 63 1.46 -2.95 -5.89
N TYR A 64 2.62 -2.33 -6.03
CA TYR A 64 3.18 -1.41 -5.05
C TYR A 64 3.00 0.04 -5.52
N LEU A 65 2.60 0.93 -4.61
CA LEU A 65 2.68 2.37 -4.81
C LEU A 65 3.14 3.06 -3.52
N GLY A 66 4.21 3.84 -3.58
CA GLY A 66 4.70 4.59 -2.43
C GLY A 66 5.24 5.96 -2.82
N ALA A 67 5.48 6.81 -1.83
CA ALA A 67 6.15 8.10 -2.00
C ALA A 67 6.98 8.45 -0.77
N VAL A 68 8.13 9.07 -1.01
CA VAL A 68 9.04 9.57 0.03
C VAL A 68 9.61 10.92 -0.36
N ILE A 69 10.12 11.65 0.63
CA ILE A 69 11.03 12.77 0.37
C ILE A 69 12.44 12.19 0.16
N ASP A 70 12.85 12.08 -1.10
CA ASP A 70 14.21 11.66 -1.44
C ASP A 70 15.19 12.77 -1.06
N ARG A 71 16.10 12.48 -0.13
CA ARG A 71 17.06 13.45 0.40
C ARG A 71 18.12 13.84 -0.61
N ALA A 72 18.46 12.94 -1.55
CA ALA A 72 19.48 13.22 -2.55
C ALA A 72 19.01 14.27 -3.56
N SER A 73 17.83 14.05 -4.15
CA SER A 73 17.22 15.02 -5.08
C SER A 73 16.53 16.18 -4.37
N ARG A 74 16.19 16.02 -3.08
CA ARG A 74 15.35 16.94 -2.29
C ARG A 74 14.00 17.14 -2.94
N ARG A 75 13.36 16.04 -3.33
CA ARG A 75 12.08 16.00 -4.03
C ARG A 75 11.19 14.91 -3.46
N ILE A 76 9.88 15.07 -3.61
CA ILE A 76 8.96 13.95 -3.46
C ILE A 76 9.19 13.01 -4.64
N VAL A 77 9.40 11.73 -4.36
CA VAL A 77 9.57 10.69 -5.38
C VAL A 77 8.51 9.63 -5.15
N PHE A 78 7.63 9.48 -6.14
CA PHE A 78 6.71 8.35 -6.21
C PHE A 78 7.43 7.13 -6.79
N MET A 79 7.14 5.97 -6.22
CA MET A 79 7.65 4.67 -6.62
C MET A 79 6.48 3.73 -6.90
N ALA A 80 6.54 2.99 -8.00
CA ALA A 80 5.54 1.98 -8.32
C ALA A 80 6.22 0.69 -8.80
N SER A 81 5.62 -0.46 -8.51
CA SER A 81 6.13 -1.76 -8.95
C SER A 81 5.01 -2.77 -9.18
N THR A 82 5.26 -3.73 -10.06
CA THR A 82 4.42 -4.94 -10.21
C THR A 82 4.57 -5.91 -9.04
N GLU A 83 5.57 -5.71 -8.19
CA GLU A 83 5.82 -6.53 -7.00
C GLU A 83 5.07 -5.97 -5.78
N GLY A 84 3.74 -6.05 -5.80
CA GLY A 84 2.92 -5.76 -4.62
C GLY A 84 2.90 -6.91 -3.60
N GLY A 85 2.47 -6.63 -2.37
CA GLY A 85 2.32 -7.64 -1.31
C GLY A 85 3.64 -8.11 -0.68
N VAL A 86 4.77 -7.56 -1.12
CA VAL A 86 6.12 -7.87 -0.63
C VAL A 86 6.80 -6.62 -0.07
N GLU A 87 7.88 -6.82 0.69
CA GLU A 87 8.73 -5.73 1.21
C GLU A 87 9.47 -5.06 0.05
N ILE A 88 9.23 -3.76 -0.15
CA ILE A 88 9.78 -3.02 -1.30
C ILE A 88 11.31 -2.90 -1.23
N GLU A 89 11.89 -2.94 -0.03
CA GLU A 89 13.33 -2.93 0.19
C GLU A 89 14.00 -4.15 -0.45
N LYS A 90 13.36 -5.32 -0.38
CA LYS A 90 13.87 -6.53 -1.04
C LYS A 90 13.81 -6.41 -2.55
N VAL A 91 12.75 -5.81 -3.09
CA VAL A 91 12.63 -5.53 -4.53
C VAL A 91 13.73 -4.55 -4.96
N ALA A 92 13.99 -3.52 -4.16
CA ALA A 92 15.03 -2.53 -4.45
C ALA A 92 16.45 -3.11 -4.42
N GLU A 93 16.70 -4.11 -3.56
CA GLU A 93 17.99 -4.79 -3.49
C GLU A 93 18.18 -5.83 -4.61
N GLN A 94 17.14 -6.63 -4.89
CA GLN A 94 17.25 -7.81 -5.77
C GLN A 94 16.88 -7.53 -7.22
N THR A 95 15.88 -6.69 -7.45
CA THR A 95 15.31 -6.37 -8.78
C THR A 95 14.98 -4.88 -8.89
N PRO A 96 15.96 -3.98 -8.72
CA PRO A 96 15.73 -2.53 -8.72
C PRO A 96 15.06 -2.01 -10.00
N GLU A 97 15.25 -2.69 -11.13
CA GLU A 97 14.64 -2.37 -12.42
C GLU A 97 13.12 -2.49 -12.44
N LYS A 98 12.53 -3.23 -11.49
CA LYS A 98 11.08 -3.32 -11.33
C LYS A 98 10.46 -2.14 -10.59
N ILE A 99 11.27 -1.18 -10.11
CA ILE A 99 10.81 0.02 -9.42
C ILE A 99 10.80 1.19 -10.38
N LEU A 100 9.61 1.56 -10.81
CA LEU A 100 9.35 2.77 -11.59
C LEU A 100 9.39 3.97 -10.65
N ARG A 101 9.95 5.09 -11.10
CA ARG A 101 10.07 6.32 -10.28
C ARG A 101 9.54 7.53 -11.02
N ALA A 102 8.81 8.39 -10.31
CA ALA A 102 8.41 9.71 -10.77
C ALA A 102 8.84 10.76 -9.75
N THR A 103 9.78 11.62 -10.14
CA THR A 103 10.22 12.74 -9.31
C THR A 103 9.26 13.92 -9.50
N VAL A 104 8.66 14.39 -8.41
CA VAL A 104 7.70 15.49 -8.43
C VAL A 104 8.45 16.81 -8.51
N ASP A 105 8.10 17.64 -9.50
CA ASP A 105 8.55 19.03 -9.52
C ASP A 105 7.70 19.84 -8.52
N PRO A 106 8.31 20.64 -7.63
CA PRO A 106 7.56 21.36 -6.60
C PRO A 106 6.63 22.45 -7.14
N LEU A 107 6.89 22.97 -8.34
CA LEU A 107 6.04 23.97 -8.99
C LEU A 107 4.95 23.31 -9.83
N LEU A 108 5.29 22.26 -10.57
CA LEU A 108 4.38 21.64 -11.55
C LEU A 108 3.58 20.46 -11.00
N GLY A 109 4.03 19.83 -9.91
CA GLY A 109 3.45 18.60 -9.39
C GLY A 109 3.70 17.37 -10.28
N ILE A 110 2.85 16.35 -10.12
CA ILE A 110 2.87 15.16 -10.99
C ILE A 110 2.31 15.53 -12.37
N LEU A 111 3.10 15.26 -13.41
CA LEU A 111 2.74 15.57 -14.79
C LEU A 111 2.15 14.34 -15.52
N PRO A 112 1.27 14.55 -16.52
CA PRO A 112 0.61 13.45 -17.23
C PRO A 112 1.55 12.43 -17.89
N TYR A 113 2.78 12.82 -18.27
CA TYR A 113 3.72 11.87 -18.87
C TYR A 113 4.25 10.87 -17.84
N GLN A 114 4.52 11.30 -16.60
CA GLN A 114 4.99 10.45 -15.51
C GLN A 114 3.93 9.40 -15.15
N VAL A 115 2.66 9.84 -15.14
CA VAL A 115 1.51 8.94 -14.97
C VAL A 115 1.51 7.88 -16.06
N ARG A 116 1.66 8.27 -17.33
CA ARG A 116 1.67 7.33 -18.46
C ARG A 116 2.83 6.35 -18.39
N GLU A 117 4.03 6.80 -18.05
CA GLU A 117 5.21 5.94 -17.87
C GLU A 117 4.95 4.87 -16.80
N MET A 118 4.38 5.24 -15.66
CA MET A 118 4.00 4.28 -14.62
C MET A 118 2.89 3.33 -15.08
N VAL A 119 1.84 3.83 -15.73
CA VAL A 119 0.74 3.01 -16.27
C VAL A 119 1.27 1.95 -17.24
N PHE A 120 2.17 2.33 -18.15
CA PHE A 120 2.77 1.39 -19.09
C PHE A 120 3.70 0.40 -18.40
N GLY A 121 4.57 0.86 -17.49
CA GLY A 121 5.50 -0.01 -16.78
C GLY A 121 4.80 -1.01 -15.84
N LEU A 122 3.63 -0.66 -15.30
CA LEU A 122 2.79 -1.55 -14.49
C LEU A 122 1.91 -2.49 -15.34
N GLY A 123 1.85 -2.31 -16.66
CA GLY A 123 0.97 -3.08 -17.54
C GLY A 123 -0.51 -2.89 -17.17
N LEU A 124 -0.92 -1.64 -16.91
CA LEU A 124 -2.31 -1.28 -16.66
C LEU A 124 -3.04 -1.00 -17.97
N ASP A 125 -4.29 -1.43 -18.08
CA ASP A 125 -5.12 -1.13 -19.23
C ASP A 125 -5.58 0.34 -19.26
N LYS A 126 -6.35 0.73 -20.28
CA LYS A 126 -6.83 2.11 -20.44
C LYS A 126 -7.77 2.57 -19.31
N ALA A 127 -8.62 1.69 -18.78
CA ALA A 127 -9.55 2.03 -17.71
C ALA A 127 -8.79 2.14 -16.37
N GLN A 128 -7.93 1.16 -16.09
CA GLN A 128 -7.04 1.16 -14.93
C GLN A 128 -6.09 2.36 -14.95
N GLY A 129 -5.53 2.72 -16.10
CA GLY A 129 -4.65 3.87 -16.24
C GLY A 129 -5.33 5.20 -15.89
N LYS A 130 -6.63 5.35 -16.17
CA LYS A 130 -7.40 6.52 -15.72
C LYS A 130 -7.59 6.52 -14.20
N GLN A 131 -7.90 5.36 -13.62
CA GLN A 131 -8.07 5.23 -12.17
C GLN A 131 -6.73 5.50 -11.44
N PHE A 132 -5.63 4.95 -11.96
CA PHE A 132 -4.28 5.18 -11.46
C PHE A 132 -3.90 6.66 -11.52
N ALA A 133 -4.22 7.36 -12.62
CA ALA A 133 -3.99 8.79 -12.73
C ALA A 133 -4.69 9.58 -11.61
N SER A 134 -5.97 9.27 -11.34
CA SER A 134 -6.74 9.90 -10.27
C SER A 134 -6.16 9.58 -8.89
N ILE A 135 -5.79 8.32 -8.63
CA ILE A 135 -5.14 7.90 -7.38
C ILE A 135 -3.83 8.66 -7.19
N LEU A 136 -2.93 8.64 -8.16
CA LEU A 136 -1.62 9.27 -8.06
C LEU A 136 -1.72 10.79 -7.83
N GLN A 137 -2.65 11.46 -8.51
CA GLN A 137 -2.91 12.88 -8.28
C GLN A 137 -3.45 13.15 -6.87
N ALA A 138 -4.41 12.35 -6.40
CA ALA A 138 -4.96 12.49 -5.06
C ALA A 138 -3.91 12.24 -3.97
N LEU A 139 -3.09 11.20 -4.11
CA LEU A 139 -2.01 10.89 -3.17
C LEU A 139 -0.91 11.95 -3.22
N SER A 140 -0.55 12.47 -4.40
CA SER A 140 0.42 13.56 -4.52
C SER A 140 -0.07 14.84 -3.85
N LYS A 141 -1.36 15.14 -3.96
CA LYS A 141 -1.99 16.28 -3.28
C LYS A 141 -1.99 16.06 -1.76
N MET A 142 -2.45 14.90 -1.30
CA MET A 142 -2.48 14.52 0.12
C MET A 142 -1.10 14.54 0.76
N PHE A 143 -0.06 14.11 0.04
CA PHE A 143 1.32 14.12 0.54
C PHE A 143 1.77 15.52 0.95
N VAL A 144 1.40 16.54 0.17
CA VAL A 144 1.74 17.94 0.45
C VAL A 144 0.79 18.54 1.47
N GLU A 145 -0.54 18.37 1.30
CA GLU A 145 -1.54 19.01 2.17
C GLU A 145 -1.55 18.46 3.60
N CYS A 146 -1.11 17.23 3.81
CA CYS A 146 -1.03 16.60 5.13
C CYS A 146 0.39 16.51 5.68
N ASP A 147 1.36 17.19 5.05
CA ASP A 147 2.78 17.20 5.45
C ASP A 147 3.34 15.77 5.67
N LEU A 148 3.05 14.86 4.74
CA LEU A 148 3.48 13.47 4.86
C LEU A 148 5.00 13.37 4.70
N SER A 149 5.61 12.45 5.44
CA SER A 149 7.03 12.09 5.29
C SER A 149 7.21 10.83 4.43
N LEU A 150 6.22 9.93 4.48
CA LEU A 150 6.15 8.66 3.77
C LEU A 150 4.68 8.37 3.46
N LEU A 151 4.45 7.78 2.30
CA LEU A 151 3.19 7.18 1.91
C LEU A 151 3.48 5.82 1.31
N GLU A 152 2.70 4.82 1.68
CA GLU A 152 2.78 3.48 1.12
C GLU A 152 1.37 2.92 1.00
N VAL A 153 1.06 2.44 -0.20
CA VAL A 153 -0.13 1.64 -0.51
C VAL A 153 0.39 0.28 -0.95
N ASN A 154 0.27 -0.72 -0.07
CA ASN A 154 0.85 -2.04 -0.30
C ASN A 154 -0.04 -3.16 0.29
N PRO A 155 -0.96 -3.75 -0.50
CA PRO A 155 -1.02 -3.63 -1.96
C PRO A 155 -1.98 -2.53 -2.47
N LEU A 156 -1.60 -1.92 -3.59
CA LEU A 156 -2.53 -1.34 -4.55
C LEU A 156 -3.02 -2.48 -5.46
N ILE A 157 -4.26 -2.91 -5.33
CA ILE A 157 -4.75 -4.08 -6.08
C ILE A 157 -5.43 -3.70 -7.38
N THR A 158 -5.33 -4.56 -8.39
CA THR A 158 -6.38 -4.65 -9.42
C THR A 158 -7.37 -5.72 -8.99
N THR A 159 -8.67 -5.42 -9.10
CA THR A 159 -9.72 -6.42 -8.85
C THR A 159 -10.02 -7.22 -10.11
N LYS A 160 -10.66 -8.39 -9.97
CA LYS A 160 -11.14 -9.20 -11.11
C LYS A 160 -12.16 -8.47 -12.00
N GLN A 161 -12.79 -7.42 -11.47
CA GLN A 161 -13.68 -6.53 -12.20
C GLN A 161 -12.93 -5.41 -12.95
N GLY A 162 -11.59 -5.39 -12.86
CA GLY A 162 -10.73 -4.44 -13.58
C GLY A 162 -10.51 -3.10 -12.89
N ASN A 163 -10.87 -2.95 -11.61
CA ASN A 163 -10.72 -1.70 -10.87
C ASN A 163 -9.43 -1.67 -10.03
N LEU A 164 -8.90 -0.48 -9.77
CA LEU A 164 -7.82 -0.24 -8.81
C LEU A 164 -8.36 0.12 -7.44
N MET A 165 -7.74 -0.40 -6.38
CA MET A 165 -8.10 -0.07 -5.01
C MET A 165 -6.90 -0.12 -4.07
N CYS A 166 -6.79 0.87 -3.18
CA CYS A 166 -5.81 0.85 -2.09
C CYS A 166 -6.33 -0.09 -0.99
N LEU A 167 -5.68 -1.26 -0.81
CA LEU A 167 -6.15 -2.27 0.13
C LEU A 167 -5.55 -2.11 1.54
N ASP A 168 -4.34 -1.56 1.61
CA ASP A 168 -3.61 -1.23 2.84
C ASP A 168 -2.66 -0.06 2.58
#